data_AF-A0A816VVU2-F1
#
_entry.id   AF-A0A816VVU2-F1
#
_cell.length_a   1.000
_cell.length_b   1.000
_cell.length_c   1.000
_cell.angle_alpha   90.00
_cell.angle_beta   90.00
_cell.angle_gamma   90.00
#
_symmetry.space_group_name_H-M   'P 1'
#
loop_
_entity.id
_entity.type
_entity.pdbx_description
1 polymer ?
#
loop_
_entity_poly.entity_id
_entity_poly.type
_entity_poly.pdbx_seq_one_letter_code
_entity_poly.pdbx_strand_id
1 'polypeptide(L)'
;MINIDRCLYLTTTTLKLLICRRRSANIISLVIVIFSFLVNAHFLIFLKDPIRIESSSRKACMLDGFYYYCESRNRHFENFYKNIWPIYNVIIFALVPVFIIFICFLLIVRNIYLSKRRIFDFDERRDSIISASRQNDRLRSIGKILICLDLLFPVTIFPVLFFQIYINYYPPKTCLNIGIINLILSMGYSISFIKNTFAFLIFYFTGGRFRRAFSNLIYHQNSYIGSSTR
;
A
#
# COMPACT_ATOMS: atom_id res chain seq x y z
N MET A 1 2.42 -5.41 6.28
CA MET A 1 3.35 -6.35 6.96
C MET A 1 4.08 -5.69 8.12
N ILE A 2 4.71 -4.53 7.93
CA ILE A 2 5.56 -3.89 8.95
C ILE A 2 4.81 -3.51 10.23
N ASN A 3 3.53 -3.15 10.13
CA ASN A 3 2.71 -2.84 11.30
C ASN A 3 2.30 -4.09 12.07
N ILE A 4 2.13 -5.23 11.37
CA ILE A 4 1.88 -6.53 12.01
C ILE A 4 3.13 -6.95 12.76
N ASP A 5 4.30 -6.91 12.13
CA ASP A 5 5.58 -7.25 12.78
C ASP A 5 5.83 -6.40 14.03
N ARG A 6 5.48 -5.11 13.99
CA ARG A 6 5.62 -4.20 15.15
C ARG A 6 4.55 -4.38 16.20
N CYS A 7 3.31 -4.63 15.80
CA CYS A 7 2.24 -5.01 16.72
C CYS A 7 2.68 -6.24 17.52
N LEU A 8 3.13 -7.28 16.82
CA LEU A 8 3.68 -8.50 17.41
C LEU A 8 4.90 -8.24 18.30
N TYR A 9 5.82 -7.38 17.87
CA TYR A 9 6.98 -6.99 18.67
C TYR A 9 6.59 -6.33 20.00
N LEU A 10 5.50 -5.55 20.02
CA LEU A 10 5.03 -4.81 21.20
C LEU A 10 4.05 -5.61 22.07
N THR A 11 3.31 -6.57 21.51
CA THR A 11 2.25 -7.29 22.23
C THR A 11 2.73 -8.49 23.02
N THR A 12 3.76 -9.22 22.54
CA THR A 12 4.05 -10.56 23.10
C THR A 12 5.55 -10.89 23.09
N THR A 13 6.12 -11.10 24.27
CA THR A 13 7.50 -11.58 24.48
C THR A 13 7.72 -13.01 23.98
N THR A 14 6.68 -13.85 23.99
CA THR A 14 6.73 -15.26 23.58
C THR A 14 6.52 -15.46 22.07
N LEU A 15 5.59 -14.72 21.46
CA LEU A 15 5.33 -14.81 20.00
C LEU A 15 6.48 -14.24 19.16
N LYS A 16 7.30 -13.36 19.76
CA LYS A 16 8.55 -12.80 19.21
C LYS A 16 9.49 -13.86 18.64
N LEU A 17 9.61 -15.01 19.30
CA LEU A 17 10.56 -16.05 18.92
C LEU A 17 10.08 -16.90 17.73
N LEU A 18 8.75 -17.01 17.54
CA LEU A 18 8.16 -17.84 16.49
C LEU A 18 7.98 -17.08 15.17
N ILE A 19 7.54 -15.82 15.21
CA ILE A 19 7.16 -15.09 14.00
C ILE A 19 8.25 -14.14 13.48
N CYS A 20 9.11 -13.57 14.32
CA CYS A 20 10.23 -12.70 13.85
C CYS A 20 11.41 -13.48 13.26
N ARG A 21 11.26 -14.76 12.89
CA ARG A 21 12.28 -15.47 12.15
C ARG A 21 12.24 -15.00 10.69
N ARG A 22 13.40 -14.65 10.12
CA ARG A 22 13.55 -14.23 8.70
C ARG A 22 12.84 -15.18 7.72
N ARG A 23 12.78 -16.48 8.05
CA ARG A 23 12.04 -17.50 7.29
C ARG A 23 10.54 -17.23 7.26
N SER A 24 9.90 -16.92 8.39
CA SER A 24 8.47 -16.64 8.47
C SER A 24 8.09 -15.38 7.69
N ALA A 25 8.89 -14.31 7.78
CA ALA A 25 8.66 -13.08 7.01
C ALA A 25 8.76 -13.31 5.49
N ASN A 26 9.68 -14.18 5.05
CA ASN A 26 9.79 -14.57 3.64
C ASN A 26 8.58 -15.40 3.19
N ILE A 27 8.12 -16.35 4.01
CA ILE A 27 6.94 -17.17 3.71
C ILE A 27 5.70 -16.28 3.60
N ILE A 28 5.48 -15.37 4.55
CA ILE A 28 4.34 -14.44 4.52
C ILE A 28 4.41 -13.56 3.27
N SER A 29 5.57 -12.98 2.96
CA SER A 29 5.76 -12.18 1.74
C SER A 29 5.44 -12.99 0.47
N LEU A 30 5.92 -14.23 0.40
CA LEU A 30 5.66 -15.13 -0.74
C LEU A 30 4.17 -15.43 -0.88
N VAL A 31 3.48 -15.73 0.23
CA VAL A 31 2.03 -15.97 0.24
C VAL A 31 1.27 -14.74 -0.25
N ILE A 32 1.65 -13.53 0.19
CA ILE A 32 1.03 -12.29 -0.28
C ILE A 32 1.24 -12.09 -1.78
N VAL A 33 2.45 -12.37 -2.29
CA VAL A 33 2.76 -12.26 -3.73
C VAL A 33 1.95 -13.27 -4.54
N ILE A 34 1.92 -14.54 -4.12
CA ILE A 34 1.15 -15.60 -4.80
C ILE A 34 -0.34 -15.28 -4.77
N PHE A 35 -0.87 -14.88 -3.60
CA PHE A 35 -2.27 -14.49 -3.47
C PHE A 35 -2.61 -13.30 -4.38
N SER A 36 -1.76 -12.26 -4.38
CA SER A 36 -1.94 -11.09 -5.25
C SER A 36 -1.88 -11.49 -6.73
N PHE A 37 -0.98 -12.40 -7.11
CA PHE A 37 -0.90 -12.94 -8.46
C PHE A 37 -2.18 -13.68 -8.83
N LEU A 38 -2.65 -14.62 -8.00
CA LEU A 38 -3.86 -15.40 -8.25
C LEU A 38 -5.10 -14.51 -8.37
N VAL A 39 -5.23 -13.52 -7.49
CA VAL A 39 -6.33 -12.54 -7.55
C VAL A 39 -6.31 -11.75 -8.84
N ASN A 40 -5.14 -11.42 -9.39
CA ASN A 40 -5.01 -10.64 -10.64
C ASN A 40 -4.85 -11.51 -11.90
N ALA A 41 -4.64 -12.82 -11.78
CA ALA A 41 -4.38 -13.72 -12.90
C ALA A 41 -5.53 -13.78 -13.91
N HIS A 42 -6.76 -13.51 -13.46
CA HIS A 42 -7.93 -13.44 -14.33
C HIS A 42 -7.76 -12.37 -15.44
N PHE A 43 -6.99 -11.30 -15.21
CA PHE A 43 -6.71 -10.31 -16.24
C PHE A 43 -5.93 -10.89 -17.43
N LEU A 44 -5.01 -11.83 -17.18
CA LEU A 44 -4.24 -12.49 -18.24
C LEU A 44 -5.10 -13.41 -19.11
N ILE A 45 -6.20 -13.91 -18.57
CA ILE A 45 -7.06 -14.88 -19.26
C ILE A 45 -8.17 -14.18 -20.06
N PHE A 46 -8.68 -13.05 -19.53
CA PHE A 46 -9.92 -12.44 -20.02
C PHE A 46 -9.76 -11.11 -20.76
N LEU A 47 -8.60 -10.43 -20.68
CA LEU A 47 -8.30 -9.31 -21.59
C LEU A 47 -7.90 -9.85 -22.98
N LYS A 48 -8.51 -9.31 -24.04
CA LYS A 48 -8.06 -9.55 -25.42
C LYS A 48 -6.95 -8.56 -25.81
N ASP A 49 -6.28 -8.89 -26.91
CA ASP A 49 -5.40 -7.97 -27.63
C ASP A 49 -6.13 -6.66 -27.96
N PRO A 50 -5.41 -5.52 -27.93
CA PRO A 50 -6.00 -4.21 -28.21
C PRO A 50 -6.55 -4.17 -29.64
N ILE A 51 -7.83 -3.78 -29.76
CA ILE A 51 -8.48 -3.63 -31.06
C ILE A 51 -8.37 -2.16 -31.47
N ARG A 52 -8.03 -1.92 -32.74
CA ARG A 52 -7.99 -0.57 -33.33
C ARG A 52 -9.41 -0.16 -33.72
N ILE A 53 -9.97 0.88 -33.06
CA ILE A 53 -11.21 1.52 -33.54
C ILE A 53 -10.86 2.71 -34.42
N GLU A 54 -11.51 2.79 -35.56
CA GLU A 54 -11.55 3.98 -36.40
C GLU A 54 -12.71 4.87 -35.95
N SER A 55 -12.45 6.16 -35.68
CA SER A 55 -13.41 7.09 -35.04
C SER A 55 -14.65 7.44 -35.86
N SER A 56 -14.92 6.77 -36.99
CA SER A 56 -16.05 7.05 -37.87
C SER A 56 -17.43 6.78 -37.23
N SER A 57 -17.45 6.12 -36.07
CA SER A 57 -18.65 5.89 -35.27
C SER A 57 -18.91 7.06 -34.32
N ARG A 58 -19.89 7.91 -34.67
CA ARG A 58 -20.39 9.14 -33.99
C ARG A 58 -20.78 9.05 -32.49
N LYS A 59 -20.34 8.06 -31.73
CA LYS A 59 -20.72 7.85 -30.31
C LYS A 59 -19.63 8.19 -29.30
N ALA A 60 -18.43 8.55 -29.72
CA ALA A 60 -17.36 8.90 -28.79
C ALA A 60 -17.11 10.41 -28.81
N CYS A 61 -17.11 11.01 -27.63
CA CYS A 61 -16.61 12.35 -27.35
C CYS A 61 -15.10 12.52 -27.60
N MET A 62 -14.52 11.71 -28.48
CA MET A 62 -13.08 11.65 -28.76
C MET A 62 -12.80 12.38 -30.07
N LEU A 63 -11.71 13.15 -30.08
CA LEU A 63 -11.20 13.81 -31.28
C LEU A 63 -10.92 12.78 -32.38
N ASP A 64 -11.05 13.21 -33.64
CA ASP A 64 -10.73 12.39 -34.81
C ASP A 64 -9.31 11.80 -34.68
N GLY A 65 -9.23 10.47 -34.65
CA GLY A 65 -7.99 9.75 -34.41
C GLY A 65 -8.19 8.26 -34.18
N PHE A 66 -7.11 7.50 -34.30
CA PHE A 66 -7.09 6.09 -33.94
C PHE A 66 -6.83 5.94 -32.45
N TYR A 67 -7.68 5.19 -31.76
CA TYR A 67 -7.44 4.82 -30.36
C TYR A 67 -7.48 3.30 -30.22
N TYR A 68 -6.60 2.82 -29.34
CA TYR A 68 -6.54 1.42 -28.94
C TYR A 68 -7.32 1.29 -27.64
N TYR A 69 -8.26 0.35 -27.61
CA TYR A 69 -8.98 -0.03 -26.40
C TYR A 69 -8.81 -1.53 -26.22
N CYS A 70 -8.63 -1.95 -24.97
CA CYS A 70 -8.64 -3.36 -24.64
C CYS A 70 -10.09 -3.79 -24.48
N GLU A 71 -10.59 -4.61 -25.40
CA GLU A 71 -11.92 -5.19 -25.29
C GLU A 71 -11.85 -6.47 -24.43
N SER A 72 -12.92 -6.73 -23.67
CA SER A 72 -13.03 -8.01 -22.98
C SER A 72 -13.30 -9.14 -23.97
N ARG A 73 -12.75 -10.34 -23.70
CA ARG A 73 -13.10 -11.54 -24.48
C ARG A 73 -14.58 -11.93 -24.36
N ASN A 74 -15.25 -11.60 -23.25
CA ASN A 74 -16.57 -12.11 -22.91
C ASN A 74 -17.44 -11.03 -22.26
N ARG A 75 -18.69 -10.86 -22.70
CA ARG A 75 -19.67 -9.93 -22.09
C ARG A 75 -19.90 -10.20 -20.60
N HIS A 76 -19.87 -11.46 -20.18
CA HIS A 76 -19.97 -11.81 -18.75
C HIS A 76 -18.78 -11.26 -17.95
N PHE A 77 -17.58 -11.30 -18.53
CA PHE A 77 -16.40 -10.73 -17.90
C PHE A 77 -16.46 -9.20 -17.85
N GLU A 78 -16.95 -8.56 -18.92
CA GLU A 78 -17.16 -7.12 -18.92
C GLU A 78 -18.14 -6.69 -17.80
N ASN A 79 -19.24 -7.43 -17.63
CA ASN A 79 -20.19 -7.19 -16.54
C ASN A 79 -19.55 -7.41 -15.16
N PHE A 80 -18.77 -8.48 -14.99
CA PHE A 80 -18.01 -8.73 -13.77
C PHE A 80 -17.02 -7.59 -13.48
N TYR A 81 -16.26 -7.16 -14.47
CA TYR A 81 -15.25 -6.12 -14.33
C TYR A 81 -15.84 -4.74 -14.04
N LYS A 82 -17.00 -4.42 -14.63
CA LYS A 82 -17.68 -3.14 -14.39
C LYS A 82 -18.39 -3.10 -13.04
N ASN A 83 -19.07 -4.18 -12.65
CA ASN A 83 -19.98 -4.15 -11.51
C ASN A 83 -19.40 -4.79 -10.24
N ILE A 84 -18.70 -5.92 -10.36
CA ILE A 84 -18.27 -6.73 -9.22
C ILE A 84 -16.82 -6.41 -8.83
N TRP A 85 -15.92 -6.32 -9.80
CA TRP A 85 -14.50 -6.10 -9.56
C TRP A 85 -14.17 -4.85 -8.73
N PRO A 86 -14.80 -3.68 -8.94
CA PRO A 86 -14.52 -2.49 -8.13
C PRO A 86 -14.87 -2.71 -6.66
N ILE A 87 -16.00 -3.35 -6.38
CA ILE A 87 -16.44 -3.69 -5.02
C ILE A 87 -15.43 -4.63 -4.36
N TYR A 88 -15.05 -5.69 -5.09
CA TYR A 88 -14.03 -6.62 -4.64
C TYR A 88 -12.70 -5.92 -4.33
N ASN A 89 -12.29 -4.99 -5.20
CA ASN A 89 -11.07 -4.21 -5.03
C ASN A 89 -11.11 -3.37 -3.75
N VAL A 90 -12.24 -2.72 -3.46
CA VAL A 90 -12.42 -1.97 -2.21
C VAL A 90 -12.34 -2.85 -0.98
N ILE A 91 -13.04 -3.99 -0.99
CA ILE A 91 -13.07 -4.88 0.18
C ILE A 91 -11.67 -5.44 0.46
N ILE A 92 -11.04 -6.03 -0.54
CA ILE A 92 -9.79 -6.78 -0.37
C ILE A 92 -8.58 -5.86 -0.25
N PHE A 93 -8.47 -4.83 -1.08
CA PHE A 93 -7.28 -3.99 -1.13
C PHE A 93 -7.38 -2.72 -0.29
N ALA A 94 -8.58 -2.30 0.15
CA ALA A 94 -8.72 -1.15 1.05
C ALA A 94 -9.23 -1.52 2.44
N LEU A 95 -10.40 -2.17 2.54
CA LEU A 95 -11.07 -2.39 3.82
C LEU A 95 -10.33 -3.40 4.71
N VAL A 96 -9.90 -4.54 4.15
CA VAL A 96 -9.15 -5.56 4.91
C VAL A 96 -7.84 -5.00 5.48
N PRO A 97 -6.96 -4.32 4.71
CA PRO A 97 -5.76 -3.69 5.26
C PRO A 97 -6.07 -2.67 6.36
N VAL A 98 -7.08 -1.82 6.16
CA VAL A 98 -7.49 -0.81 7.16
C VAL A 98 -7.96 -1.48 8.44
N PHE A 99 -8.75 -2.55 8.34
CA PHE A 99 -9.24 -3.30 9.51
C PHE A 99 -8.10 -3.96 10.28
N ILE A 100 -7.13 -4.57 9.58
CA ILE A 100 -5.94 -5.16 10.20
C ILE A 100 -5.11 -4.09 10.92
N ILE A 101 -4.86 -2.95 10.25
CA ILE A 101 -4.13 -1.81 10.84
C ILE A 101 -4.85 -1.30 12.09
N PHE A 102 -6.17 -1.17 12.02
CA PHE A 102 -6.98 -0.70 13.14
C PHE A 102 -6.89 -1.65 14.35
N ILE A 103 -6.99 -2.97 14.13
CA ILE A 103 -6.77 -3.96 15.20
C ILE A 103 -5.36 -3.83 15.77
N CYS A 104 -4.34 -3.76 14.92
CA CYS A 104 -2.96 -3.59 15.37
C CYS A 104 -2.78 -2.32 16.22
N PHE A 105 -3.41 -1.22 15.83
CA PHE A 105 -3.40 0.03 16.56
C PHE A 105 -4.05 -0.11 17.94
N LEU A 106 -5.25 -0.70 18.03
CA LEU A 106 -5.93 -0.95 19.29
C LEU A 106 -5.08 -1.80 20.25
N LEU A 107 -4.42 -2.84 19.72
CA LEU A 107 -3.51 -3.69 20.50
C LEU A 107 -2.29 -2.92 21.03
N ILE A 108 -1.67 -2.06 20.20
CA ILE A 108 -0.54 -1.23 20.61
C ILE A 108 -0.97 -0.27 21.73
N VAL A 109 -2.09 0.42 21.55
CA VAL A 109 -2.63 1.37 22.53
C VAL A 109 -2.92 0.65 23.86
N ARG A 110 -3.63 -0.48 23.81
CA ARG A 110 -3.91 -1.31 25.00
C ARG A 110 -2.63 -1.67 25.76
N ASN A 111 -1.57 -2.10 25.08
CA ASN A 111 -0.32 -2.48 25.73
C ASN A 111 0.43 -1.29 26.34
N ILE A 112 0.38 -0.12 25.71
CA ILE A 112 0.94 1.11 26.27
C ILE A 112 0.22 1.46 27.58
N TYR A 113 -1.11 1.37 27.61
CA TYR A 113 -1.89 1.60 28.84
C TYR A 113 -1.56 0.59 29.94
N LEU A 114 -1.48 -0.71 29.61
CA LEU A 114 -1.11 -1.74 30.58
C LEU A 114 0.33 -1.60 31.10
N SER A 115 1.26 -1.16 30.25
CA SER A 115 2.65 -0.95 30.64
C SER A 115 2.81 0.23 31.61
N LYS A 116 2.05 1.31 31.43
CA LYS A 116 2.09 2.46 32.34
C LYS A 116 1.63 2.09 33.75
N ARG A 117 0.61 1.23 33.86
CA ARG A 117 0.09 0.78 35.16
C ARG A 117 1.16 0.04 35.97
N ARG A 118 1.94 -0.85 35.33
CA ARG A 118 2.99 -1.63 36.01
C ARG A 118 4.20 -0.80 36.45
N ILE A 119 4.49 0.31 35.76
CA ILE A 119 5.61 1.19 36.13
C ILE A 119 5.31 1.94 37.43
N PHE A 120 4.03 2.27 37.68
CA PHE A 120 3.61 2.93 38.91
C PHE A 120 3.75 2.01 40.15
N ASP A 121 3.75 0.69 39.95
CA ASP A 121 3.85 -0.29 41.04
C ASP A 121 5.31 -0.67 41.40
N PHE A 122 6.33 -0.25 40.64
CA PHE A 122 7.74 -0.69 40.80
C PHE A 122 8.75 0.48 40.85
N ASP A 123 8.53 1.46 41.75
CA ASP A 123 9.35 2.69 41.86
C ASP A 123 10.78 2.51 42.46
N GLU A 124 11.24 1.27 42.72
CA GLU A 124 12.46 1.02 43.50
C GLU A 124 13.73 0.64 42.70
N ARG A 125 13.67 0.52 41.35
CA ARG A 125 14.86 0.18 40.51
C ARG A 125 15.12 1.17 39.37
N ARG A 126 15.54 2.39 39.70
CA ARG A 126 15.67 3.53 38.77
C ARG A 126 16.72 3.42 37.66
N ASP A 127 17.86 2.77 37.86
CA ASP A 127 19.00 2.97 36.94
C ASP A 127 18.99 2.09 35.67
N SER A 128 18.43 0.87 35.74
CA SER A 128 18.24 0.03 34.55
C SER A 128 17.10 0.49 33.63
N ILE A 129 16.23 1.37 34.13
CA ILE A 129 15.05 1.88 33.41
C ILE A 129 15.43 2.99 32.43
N ILE A 130 16.47 3.80 32.72
CA ILE A 130 16.82 4.99 31.93
C ILE A 130 17.39 4.62 30.54
N SER A 131 18.18 3.55 30.43
CA SER A 131 18.70 3.08 29.14
C SER A 131 17.60 2.42 28.28
N ALA A 132 16.69 1.68 28.92
CA ALA A 132 15.52 1.10 28.27
C ALA A 132 14.51 2.18 27.80
N SER A 133 14.39 3.30 28.52
CA SER A 133 13.48 4.40 28.16
C SER A 133 13.90 5.09 26.86
N ARG A 134 15.19 5.41 26.68
CA ARG A 134 15.69 6.04 25.44
C ARG A 134 15.48 5.16 24.20
N GLN A 135 15.66 3.85 24.31
CA GLN A 135 15.40 2.92 23.21
C GLN A 135 13.89 2.84 22.90
N ASN A 136 13.05 2.84 23.93
CA ASN A 136 11.59 2.87 23.78
C ASN A 136 11.08 4.16 23.14
N ASP A 137 11.66 5.32 23.47
CA ASP A 137 11.25 6.60 22.87
C ASP A 137 11.54 6.65 21.37
N ARG A 138 12.69 6.11 20.95
CA ARG A 138 13.00 5.97 19.52
C ARG A 138 12.02 5.02 18.82
N LEU A 139 11.74 3.87 19.41
CA LEU A 139 10.76 2.91 18.86
C LEU A 139 9.35 3.53 18.77
N ARG A 140 8.97 4.32 19.77
CA ARG A 140 7.69 5.03 19.84
C ARG A 140 7.59 6.12 18.79
N SER A 141 8.65 6.88 18.55
CA SER A 141 8.72 7.89 17.48
C SER A 141 8.55 7.25 16.10
N ILE A 142 9.28 6.16 15.82
CA ILE A 142 9.14 5.45 14.55
C ILE A 142 7.74 4.80 14.44
N GLY A 143 7.17 4.32 15.54
CA GLY A 143 5.81 3.81 15.59
C GLY A 143 4.76 4.85 15.18
N LYS A 144 4.89 6.10 15.67
CA LYS A 144 4.00 7.21 15.26
C LYS A 144 4.08 7.50 13.77
N ILE A 145 5.29 7.49 13.19
CA ILE A 145 5.49 7.75 11.75
C ILE A 145 4.79 6.68 10.91
N LEU A 146 4.88 5.41 11.31
CA LEU A 146 4.21 4.31 10.59
C LEU A 146 2.69 4.35 10.72
N ILE A 147 2.18 4.70 11.90
CA ILE A 147 0.74 4.92 12.08
C ILE A 147 0.27 6.07 11.18
N CYS A 148 1.03 7.16 11.07
CA CYS A 148 0.73 8.26 10.18
C CYS A 148 0.68 7.80 8.70
N LEU A 149 1.66 6.99 8.26
CA LEU A 149 1.66 6.37 6.93
C LEU A 149 0.44 5.47 6.68
N ASP A 150 0.09 4.68 7.68
CA ASP A 150 -1.04 3.78 7.61
C ASP A 150 -2.38 4.52 7.52
N LEU A 151 -2.49 5.69 8.15
CA LEU A 151 -3.64 6.57 8.03
C LEU A 151 -3.65 7.33 6.70
N LEU A 152 -2.49 7.59 6.11
CA LEU A 152 -2.40 8.17 4.77
C LEU A 152 -2.96 7.21 3.70
N PHE A 153 -2.87 5.90 3.92
CA PHE A 153 -3.40 4.88 3.02
C PHE A 153 -4.91 5.02 2.75
N PRO A 154 -5.83 4.98 3.74
CA PRO A 154 -7.25 5.15 3.50
C PRO A 154 -7.57 6.54 2.95
N VAL A 155 -6.90 7.59 3.41
CA VAL A 155 -7.14 8.97 2.95
C VAL A 155 -6.85 9.12 1.46
N THR A 156 -5.81 8.43 0.95
CA THR A 156 -5.42 8.53 -0.46
C THR A 156 -6.19 7.56 -1.36
N ILE A 157 -6.55 6.38 -0.86
CA ILE A 157 -7.17 5.32 -1.68
C ILE A 157 -8.70 5.39 -1.69
N PHE A 158 -9.34 5.67 -0.54
CA PHE A 158 -10.82 5.64 -0.48
C PHE A 158 -11.49 6.63 -1.43
N PRO A 159 -11.02 7.88 -1.59
CA PRO A 159 -11.64 8.80 -2.54
C PRO A 159 -11.65 8.24 -3.96
N VAL A 160 -10.53 7.65 -4.41
CA VAL A 160 -10.39 7.09 -5.76
C VAL A 160 -11.34 5.92 -5.96
N LEU A 161 -11.36 4.98 -5.02
CA LEU A 161 -12.19 3.79 -5.08
C LEU A 161 -13.68 4.13 -5.00
N PHE A 162 -14.06 5.05 -4.12
CA PHE A 162 -15.43 5.52 -4.00
C PHE A 162 -15.88 6.20 -5.30
N PHE A 163 -15.02 7.04 -5.89
CA PHE A 163 -15.31 7.70 -7.15
C PHE A 163 -15.47 6.70 -8.30
N GLN A 164 -14.63 5.66 -8.35
CA GLN A 164 -14.73 4.59 -9.33
C GLN A 164 -16.07 3.82 -9.21
N ILE A 165 -16.49 3.51 -8.00
CA ILE A 165 -17.82 2.92 -7.75
C ILE A 165 -18.91 3.88 -8.22
N TYR A 166 -18.84 5.16 -7.82
CA TYR A 166 -19.82 6.16 -8.18
C TYR A 166 -20.00 6.29 -9.69
N ILE A 167 -18.91 6.35 -10.45
CA ILE A 167 -18.94 6.44 -11.93
C ILE A 167 -19.59 5.22 -12.55
N ASN A 168 -19.37 4.03 -12.00
CA ASN A 168 -19.97 2.80 -12.53
C ASN A 168 -21.49 2.77 -12.34
N TYR A 169 -22.00 3.30 -11.22
CA TYR A 169 -23.45 3.41 -10.99
C TYR A 169 -24.09 4.61 -11.70
N TYR A 170 -23.35 5.72 -11.83
CA TYR A 170 -23.81 6.97 -12.42
C TYR A 170 -22.89 7.37 -13.60
N PRO A 171 -22.99 6.67 -14.74
CA PRO A 171 -22.13 6.95 -15.88
C PRO A 171 -22.38 8.37 -16.42
N PRO A 172 -21.33 9.14 -16.71
CA PRO A 172 -21.47 10.48 -17.25
C PRO A 172 -22.13 10.47 -18.63
N LYS A 173 -23.07 11.40 -18.83
CA LYS A 173 -23.83 11.53 -20.09
C LYS A 173 -23.22 12.50 -21.10
N THR A 174 -22.38 13.42 -20.65
CA THR A 174 -21.79 14.49 -21.48
C THR A 174 -20.28 14.32 -21.62
N CYS A 175 -19.74 14.76 -22.76
CA CYS A 175 -18.30 14.76 -23.04
C CYS A 175 -17.50 15.51 -21.97
N LEU A 176 -18.01 16.68 -21.55
CA LEU A 176 -17.41 17.48 -20.50
C LEU A 176 -17.31 16.70 -19.18
N ASN A 177 -18.38 16.04 -18.77
CA ASN A 177 -18.39 15.27 -17.52
C ASN A 177 -17.44 14.07 -17.58
N ILE A 178 -17.34 13.40 -18.74
CA ILE A 178 -16.36 12.33 -18.96
C ILE A 178 -14.94 12.87 -18.77
N GLY A 179 -14.61 14.01 -19.37
CA GLY A 179 -13.30 14.66 -19.23
C GLY A 179 -12.96 15.02 -17.79
N ILE A 180 -13.90 15.64 -17.07
CA ILE A 180 -13.74 16.00 -15.65
C ILE A 180 -13.53 14.76 -14.79
N ILE A 181 -14.32 13.72 -15.00
CA ILE A 181 -14.20 12.45 -14.27
C ILE A 181 -12.83 11.81 -14.49
N ASN A 182 -12.37 11.73 -15.74
CA ASN A 182 -11.06 11.16 -16.07
C ASN A 182 -9.91 11.98 -15.46
N LEU A 183 -10.04 13.31 -15.40
CA LEU A 183 -9.09 14.16 -14.71
C LEU A 183 -9.04 13.86 -13.21
N ILE A 184 -10.19 13.78 -12.54
CA ILE A 184 -10.28 13.46 -11.10
C ILE A 184 -9.66 12.09 -10.81
N LEU A 185 -9.99 11.07 -11.61
CA LEU A 185 -9.41 9.74 -11.47
C LEU A 185 -7.89 9.78 -11.65
N SER A 186 -7.39 10.50 -12.66
CA SER A 186 -5.94 10.63 -12.92
C SER A 186 -5.21 11.33 -11.77
N MET A 187 -5.80 12.38 -11.19
CA MET A 187 -5.28 13.02 -9.98
C MET A 187 -5.26 12.04 -8.80
N GLY A 188 -6.34 11.28 -8.61
CA GLY A 188 -6.44 10.25 -7.58
C GLY A 188 -5.36 9.17 -7.69
N TYR A 189 -5.11 8.66 -8.90
CA TYR A 189 -4.03 7.71 -9.15
C TYR A 189 -2.66 8.34 -8.90
N SER A 190 -2.45 9.59 -9.30
CA SER A 190 -1.19 10.32 -9.04
C SER A 190 -0.91 10.45 -7.53
N ILE A 191 -1.94 10.79 -6.73
CA ILE A 191 -1.86 10.83 -5.27
C ILE A 191 -1.50 9.44 -4.71
N SER A 192 -2.07 8.39 -5.27
CA SER A 192 -1.76 7.01 -4.87
C SER A 192 -0.31 6.63 -5.14
N PHE A 193 0.33 7.16 -6.20
CA PHE A 193 1.77 7.00 -6.44
C PHE A 193 2.61 7.80 -5.45
N ILE A 194 2.21 9.04 -5.11
CA ILE A 194 2.89 9.87 -4.12
C ILE A 194 2.97 9.14 -2.76
N LYS A 195 1.92 8.40 -2.37
CA LYS A 195 1.94 7.55 -1.18
C LYS A 195 3.08 6.52 -1.20
N ASN A 196 3.34 5.88 -2.33
CA ASN A 196 4.44 4.90 -2.45
C ASN A 196 5.80 5.58 -2.28
N THR A 197 5.96 6.81 -2.80
CA THR A 197 7.15 7.63 -2.59
C THR A 197 7.36 7.97 -1.12
N PHE A 198 6.31 8.40 -0.41
CA PHE A 198 6.41 8.67 1.03
C PHE A 198 6.76 7.41 1.84
N ALA A 199 6.19 6.26 1.49
CA ALA A 199 6.54 5.00 2.12
C ALA A 199 8.04 4.69 1.95
N PHE A 200 8.57 4.84 0.73
CA PHE A 200 10.01 4.68 0.46
C PHE A 200 10.86 5.65 1.29
N LEU A 201 10.54 6.95 1.26
CA LEU A 201 11.27 7.98 2.01
C LEU A 201 11.31 7.67 3.50
N ILE A 202 10.19 7.21 4.06
CA ILE A 202 10.13 6.84 5.47
C ILE A 202 10.98 5.61 5.77
N PHE A 203 10.99 4.58 4.92
CA PHE A 203 11.93 3.47 5.09
C PHE A 203 13.39 3.95 5.04
N TYR A 204 13.68 4.89 4.15
CA TYR A 204 14.99 5.49 4.05
C TYR A 204 15.41 6.27 5.30
N PHE A 205 14.54 7.13 5.84
CA PHE A 205 14.84 7.92 7.03
C PHE A 205 14.82 7.12 8.33
N THR A 206 13.95 6.11 8.44
CA THR A 206 13.82 5.32 9.67
C THR A 206 14.82 4.17 9.74
N GLY A 207 15.22 3.60 8.60
CA GLY A 207 16.05 2.41 8.50
C GLY A 207 17.54 2.70 8.31
N GLY A 208 18.32 2.80 9.38
CA GLY A 208 19.78 3.03 9.28
C GLY A 208 20.55 1.93 8.51
N ARG A 209 20.02 0.70 8.47
CA ARG A 209 20.55 -0.40 7.63
C ARG A 209 20.17 -0.22 6.16
N PHE A 210 18.91 0.14 5.89
CA PHE A 210 18.42 0.39 4.53
C PHE A 210 19.17 1.57 3.89
N ARG A 211 19.35 2.66 4.63
CA ARG A 211 20.15 3.81 4.21
C ARG A 211 21.57 3.43 3.82
N ARG A 212 22.24 2.61 4.63
CA ARG A 212 23.60 2.10 4.32
C ARG A 212 23.61 1.23 3.06
N ALA A 213 22.66 0.30 2.94
CA ALA A 213 22.56 -0.54 1.75
C ALA A 213 22.28 0.26 0.47
N PHE A 214 21.36 1.22 0.54
CA PHE A 214 21.03 2.12 -0.57
C PHE A 214 22.21 3.01 -0.97
N SER A 215 22.89 3.59 0.01
CA SER A 215 24.12 4.35 -0.20
C SER A 215 25.17 3.51 -0.90
N ASN A 216 25.43 2.28 -0.42
CA ASN A 216 26.40 1.37 -1.04
C ASN A 216 26.04 1.04 -2.49
N LEU A 217 24.75 0.90 -2.81
CA LEU A 217 24.29 0.64 -4.17
C LEU A 217 24.58 1.82 -5.11
N ILE A 218 24.33 3.05 -4.66
CA ILE A 218 24.65 4.27 -5.43
C ILE A 218 26.16 4.45 -5.60
N TYR A 219 26.93 4.32 -4.52
CA TYR A 219 28.38 4.53 -4.57
C TYR A 219 29.09 3.46 -5.42
N HIS A 220 28.71 2.18 -5.33
CA HIS A 220 29.29 1.13 -6.17
C HIS A 220 28.94 1.31 -7.65
N GLN A 221 27.73 1.76 -7.97
CA GLN A 221 27.33 2.00 -9.37
C GLN A 221 28.20 3.09 -10.01
N ASN A 222 28.55 4.15 -9.26
CA ASN A 222 29.46 5.19 -9.74
C ASN A 222 30.90 4.69 -9.94
N SER A 223 31.35 3.70 -9.15
CA SER A 223 32.69 3.09 -9.33
C SER A 223 32.80 2.25 -10.60
N TYR A 224 31.73 1.54 -11.00
CA TYR A 224 31.72 0.74 -12.24
C TYR A 224 31.67 1.59 -13.52
N ILE A 225 31.00 2.75 -13.48
CA ILE A 225 30.92 3.67 -14.63
C ILE A 225 32.29 4.34 -14.88
N GLY A 226 33.05 4.63 -13.82
CA GLY A 226 34.39 5.24 -13.93
C GLY A 226 35.51 4.29 -14.41
N SER A 227 35.30 2.97 -14.35
CA SER A 227 36.27 1.97 -14.81
C SER A 227 36.07 1.50 -16.26
N SER A 228 34.97 1.88 -16.91
CA SER A 228 34.64 1.46 -18.29
C SER A 228 35.10 2.46 -19.36
N THR A 229 35.78 3.54 -18.97
CA THR A 229 36.26 4.63 -19.85
C THR A 229 37.78 4.70 -19.95
N ARG A 230 38.48 3.59 -19.72
CA ARG A 230 39.92 3.45 -20.00
C ARG A 230 40.19 2.28 -20.92
#